data_AF-A0A7W5MWP2-F1
#
_entry.id   AF-A0A7W5MWP2-F1
#
_cell.length_a   1.000
_cell.length_b   1.000
_cell.length_c   1.000
_cell.angle_alpha   90.00
_cell.angle_beta   90.00
_cell.angle_gamma   90.00
#
_symmetry.space_group_name_H-M   'P 1'
#
loop_
_entity.id
_entity.type
_entity.pdbx_description
1 polymer ?
#
loop_
_entity_poly.entity_id
_entity_poly.type
_entity_poly.pdbx_seq_one_letter_code
_entity_poly.pdbx_strand_id
1 'polypeptide(L)'
;MVTEMERCDNVAAFAREREISTALLYTWRRELRYAMEAAKLPPRDEPMFVPVVGGSPLSSGDSIEVEVGGAVVRIGQAVRTDLAVAIIQALQAGAS
;
A
#
# COMPACT_ATOMS: atom_id res chain seq x y z
N MET A 1 3.61 11.22 10.94
CA MET A 1 5.06 10.93 10.95
C MET A 1 5.91 12.00 10.23
N VAL A 2 5.90 12.13 8.90
CA VAL A 2 6.73 13.16 8.21
C VAL A 2 6.31 14.59 8.59
N THR A 3 5.01 14.87 8.63
CA THR A 3 4.46 16.17 9.07
C THR A 3 4.72 16.47 10.55
N GLU A 4 4.88 15.44 11.38
CA GLU A 4 5.22 15.61 12.80
C GLU A 4 6.71 15.93 12.96
N MET A 5 7.57 15.26 12.19
CA MET A 5 9.00 15.57 12.11
C MET A 5 9.26 17.01 11.64
N GLU A 6 8.45 17.55 10.71
CA GLU A 6 8.58 18.95 10.25
C GLU A 6 8.40 19.98 11.37
N ARG A 7 7.74 19.59 12.47
CA ARG A 7 7.53 20.42 13.66
C ARG A 7 8.60 20.20 14.73
N CYS A 8 9.54 19.28 14.50
CA CYS A 8 10.60 18.96 15.44
C CYS A 8 11.88 19.73 15.09
N ASP A 9 12.42 20.46 16.07
CA ASP A 9 13.68 21.19 15.91
C ASP A 9 14.91 20.26 15.85
N ASN A 10 14.76 19.00 16.28
CA ASN A 10 15.83 18.00 16.27
C ASN A 10 15.37 16.66 15.68
N VAL A 11 15.62 16.50 14.38
CA VAL A 11 15.28 15.29 13.61
C VAL A 11 16.01 14.04 14.12
N ALA A 12 17.24 14.17 14.63
CA ALA A 12 18.00 13.02 15.14
C ALA A 12 17.42 12.48 16.46
N ALA A 13 16.95 13.36 17.34
CA ALA A 13 16.24 12.96 18.56
C ALA A 13 14.91 12.26 18.21
N PHE A 14 14.12 12.86 17.31
CA PHE A 14 12.87 12.28 16.80
C PHE A 14 13.08 10.89 16.17
N ALA A 15 14.15 10.71 15.41
CA ALA A 15 14.50 9.45 14.76
C ALA A 15 14.83 8.36 15.79
N ARG A 16 15.62 8.69 16.82
CA ARG A 16 16.00 7.73 17.87
C ARG A 16 14.83 7.27 18.72
N GLU A 17 13.94 8.18 19.10
CA GLU A 17 12.72 7.86 19.88
C GLU A 17 11.83 6.85 19.15
N ARG A 18 11.86 6.87 17.81
CA ARG A 18 11.02 6.02 16.96
C ARG A 18 11.78 4.87 16.30
N GLU A 19 13.04 4.65 16.68
CA GLU A 19 13.91 3.61 16.14
C GLU A 19 14.02 3.60 14.60
N ILE A 20 13.98 4.80 13.99
CA ILE A 20 14.06 4.97 12.53
C ILE A 20 15.37 5.67 12.16
N SER A 21 15.94 5.33 11.01
CA SER A 21 17.12 6.04 10.51
C SER A 21 16.77 7.44 9.99
N THR A 22 17.64 8.41 10.23
CA THR A 22 17.48 9.78 9.70
C THR A 22 17.47 9.80 8.18
N ALA A 23 18.21 8.90 7.53
CA ALA A 23 18.19 8.74 6.07
C ALA A 23 16.79 8.37 5.54
N LEU A 24 16.08 7.47 6.22
CA LEU A 24 14.73 7.06 5.82
C LEU A 24 13.73 8.20 5.98
N LEU A 25 13.84 9.00 7.05
CA LEU A 25 13.03 10.21 7.23
C LEU A 25 13.22 11.22 6.09
N TYR A 26 14.47 11.44 5.65
CA TYR A 26 14.75 12.32 4.51
C TYR A 26 14.22 11.77 3.19
N THR A 27 14.32 10.46 2.97
CA THR A 27 13.72 9.79 1.82
C THR A 27 12.21 10.02 1.82
N TRP A 28 11.50 9.72 2.90
CA TRP A 28 10.06 9.93 2.97
C TRP A 28 9.64 11.39 2.79
N ARG A 29 10.41 12.35 3.33
CA ARG A 29 10.17 13.78 3.07
C ARG A 29 10.26 14.12 1.59
N ARG A 30 11.22 13.52 0.88
CA ARG A 30 11.36 13.71 -0.58
C ARG A 30 10.20 13.05 -1.33
N GLU A 31 9.87 11.80 -1.01
CA GLU A 31 8.77 11.07 -1.67
C GLU A 31 7.42 11.75 -1.44
N LEU A 32 7.18 12.30 -0.25
CA LEU A 32 5.96 13.08 0.03
C LEU A 32 5.85 14.30 -0.88
N ARG A 33 6.95 15.05 -1.09
CA ARG A 33 6.97 16.15 -2.05
C ARG A 33 6.67 15.67 -3.46
N TYR A 34 7.23 14.55 -3.89
CA TYR A 34 6.93 13.99 -5.22
C TYR A 34 5.46 13.57 -5.37
N ALA A 35 4.88 12.93 -4.37
CA ALA A 35 3.46 12.59 -4.37
C ALA A 35 2.57 13.84 -4.43
N MET A 36 2.92 14.89 -3.69
CA MET A 36 2.20 16.17 -3.73
C MET A 36 2.29 16.86 -5.09
N GLU A 37 3.47 16.88 -5.72
CA GLU A 37 3.61 17.44 -7.08
C GLU A 37 2.87 16.58 -8.12
N ALA A 38 2.91 15.26 -7.99
CA ALA A 38 2.18 14.35 -8.87
C ALA A 38 0.66 14.54 -8.75
N ALA A 39 0.15 14.80 -7.55
CA ALA A 39 -1.28 15.04 -7.31
C ALA A 39 -1.79 16.36 -7.92
N LYS A 40 -0.92 17.32 -8.25
CA LYS A 40 -1.30 18.57 -8.95
C LYS A 40 -1.45 18.36 -10.45
N LEU A 41 -0.89 17.30 -11.01
CA LEU A 41 -1.05 16.98 -12.41
C LEU A 41 -2.47 16.42 -12.64
N PRO A 42 -3.13 16.76 -13.76
CA PRO A 42 -4.38 16.14 -14.11
C PRO A 42 -4.20 14.62 -14.21
N PRO A 43 -5.24 13.82 -13.86
CA PRO A 43 -5.24 12.38 -14.12
C PRO A 43 -4.85 12.14 -15.57
N ARG A 44 -3.81 11.34 -15.79
CA ARG A 44 -3.42 10.94 -17.14
C ARG A 44 -4.16 9.65 -17.47
N ASP A 45 -5.11 9.75 -18.38
CA ASP A 45 -5.85 8.59 -18.92
C ASP A 45 -5.01 7.77 -19.90
N GLU A 46 -3.83 8.25 -20.28
CA GLU A 46 -2.93 7.56 -21.19
C GLU A 46 -2.13 6.46 -20.46
N PRO A 47 -2.19 5.19 -20.90
CA PRO A 47 -1.42 4.12 -20.31
C PRO A 47 0.08 4.40 -20.45
N MET A 48 0.77 4.52 -19.31
CA MET A 48 2.21 4.79 -19.27
C MET A 48 2.98 3.49 -19.05
N PHE A 49 4.02 3.26 -19.85
CA PHE A 49 4.97 2.18 -19.60
C PHE A 49 5.85 2.54 -18.39
N VAL A 50 5.43 2.11 -17.20
CA VAL A 50 6.22 2.23 -15.98
C VAL A 50 7.09 0.98 -15.83
N PRO A 51 8.43 1.10 -15.79
CA PRO A 51 9.29 -0.04 -15.51
C PRO A 51 8.99 -0.52 -14.09
N VAL A 52 8.46 -1.74 -13.97
CA VAL A 52 8.30 -2.41 -12.67
C VAL A 52 9.69 -2.83 -12.19
N VAL A 53 10.36 -1.95 -11.44
CA VAL A 53 11.60 -2.30 -10.73
C VAL A 53 11.21 -2.95 -9.41
N GLY A 54 10.85 -4.22 -9.51
CA GLY A 54 10.39 -5.03 -8.38
C GLY A 54 9.65 -6.23 -8.92
N GLY A 55 10.39 -7.26 -9.32
CA GLY A 55 9.78 -8.54 -9.66
C GLY A 55 9.00 -9.05 -8.45
N SER A 56 7.69 -8.95 -8.49
CA SER A 56 6.88 -9.95 -7.79
C SER A 56 7.13 -11.25 -8.53
N PRO A 57 7.49 -12.36 -7.85
CA PRO A 57 7.40 -13.64 -8.52
C PRO A 57 5.94 -13.74 -8.98
N LEU A 58 5.73 -14.04 -10.26
CA LEU A 58 4.48 -14.63 -10.68
C LEU A 58 4.28 -15.83 -9.76
N SER A 59 3.49 -15.67 -8.70
CA SER A 59 3.01 -16.80 -7.94
C SER A 59 2.02 -17.47 -8.89
N SER A 60 2.54 -18.37 -9.71
CA SER A 60 1.82 -19.32 -10.54
C SER A 60 1.05 -20.33 -9.67
N GLY A 61 0.57 -19.91 -8.50
CA GLY A 61 -0.28 -20.70 -7.64
C GLY A 61 -1.71 -20.52 -8.11
N ASP A 62 -2.40 -21.65 -8.34
CA ASP A 62 -3.82 -21.68 -8.64
C ASP A 62 -4.56 -20.84 -7.60
N SER A 63 -5.14 -19.73 -8.04
CA SER A 63 -5.97 -18.86 -7.22
C SER A 63 -7.29 -18.64 -7.92
N ILE A 64 -8.38 -18.68 -7.16
CA ILE A 64 -9.71 -18.37 -7.67
C ILE A 64 -10.06 -16.93 -7.32
N GLU A 65 -10.74 -16.25 -8.24
CA GLU A 65 -11.26 -14.91 -8.05
C GLU A 65 -12.77 -14.97 -7.84
N VAL A 66 -13.25 -14.27 -6.82
CA VAL A 66 -14.67 -14.23 -6.45
C VAL A 66 -15.09 -12.78 -6.29
N GLU A 67 -16.15 -12.39 -6.99
CA GLU A 67 -16.75 -11.07 -6.84
C GLU A 67 -17.82 -11.08 -5.73
N VAL A 68 -17.72 -10.16 -4.78
CA VAL A 68 -18.67 -10.00 -3.65
C VAL A 68 -18.98 -8.51 -3.47
N GLY A 69 -20.20 -8.09 -3.75
CA GLY A 69 -20.64 -6.71 -3.52
C GLY A 69 -19.81 -5.65 -4.26
N GLY A 70 -19.28 -5.96 -5.45
CA GLY A 70 -18.40 -5.09 -6.23
C GLY A 70 -16.92 -5.11 -5.82
N ALA A 71 -16.55 -5.90 -4.80
CA ALA A 71 -15.16 -6.18 -4.45
C ALA A 71 -14.70 -7.50 -5.06
N VAL A 72 -13.50 -7.53 -5.64
CA VAL A 72 -12.87 -8.77 -6.14
C VAL A 72 -11.96 -9.35 -5.07
N VAL A 73 -12.23 -10.58 -4.65
CA VAL A 73 -11.48 -11.34 -3.66
C VAL A 73 -10.68 -12.42 -4.37
N ARG A 74 -9.36 -12.44 -4.18
CA ARG A 74 -8.48 -13.46 -4.73
C ARG A 74 -8.04 -14.45 -3.65
N ILE A 75 -8.38 -15.72 -3.84
CA ILE A 75 -8.17 -16.80 -2.88
C ILE A 75 -7.07 -17.71 -3.42
N GLY A 76 -5.88 -17.65 -2.81
CA GLY A 76 -4.77 -18.53 -3.18
C GLY A 76 -4.87 -19.91 -2.54
N GLN A 77 -4.26 -20.91 -3.19
CA GLN A 77 -4.26 -22.33 -2.75
C GLN A 77 -3.83 -22.56 -1.29
N ALA A 78 -2.94 -21.74 -0.75
CA ALA A 78 -2.42 -21.90 0.62
C ALA A 78 -3.34 -21.31 1.71
N VAL A 79 -4.45 -20.67 1.34
CA VAL A 79 -5.35 -20.06 2.32
C VAL A 79 -6.12 -21.14 3.07
N ARG A 80 -6.28 -20.96 4.39
CA ARG A 80 -7.15 -21.83 5.17
C ARG A 80 -8.62 -21.54 4.85
N THR A 81 -9.42 -22.58 4.69
CA THR A 81 -10.84 -22.48 4.31
C THR A 81 -11.66 -21.66 5.30
N ASP A 82 -11.39 -21.77 6.60
CA ASP A 82 -12.09 -21.00 7.63
C ASP A 82 -11.85 -19.49 7.51
N LEU A 83 -10.61 -19.10 7.21
CA LEU A 83 -10.25 -17.71 6.95
C LEU A 83 -10.92 -17.17 5.68
N ALA A 84 -10.95 -17.96 4.59
CA ALA A 84 -11.62 -17.56 3.36
C ALA A 84 -13.12 -17.32 3.57
N VAL A 85 -13.80 -18.22 4.30
CA VAL A 85 -15.22 -18.09 4.62
C VAL A 85 -15.50 -16.86 5.47
N ALA A 86 -14.69 -16.63 6.51
CA ALA A 86 -14.85 -15.46 7.39
C ALA A 86 -14.73 -14.13 6.62
N ILE A 87 -13.78 -14.04 5.69
CA ILE A 87 -13.59 -12.84 4.86
C ILE A 87 -14.78 -12.63 3.92
N ILE A 88 -15.25 -13.69 3.24
CA ILE A 88 -16.40 -13.59 2.33
C ILE A 88 -17.65 -13.13 3.08
N GLN A 89 -17.91 -13.70 4.26
CA GLN A 89 -19.06 -13.31 5.10
C GLN A 89 -18.97 -11.85 5.58
N ALA A 90 -17.78 -11.41 5.99
CA ALA A 90 -17.56 -10.02 6.38
C ALA A 90 -17.82 -9.04 5.22
N LEU A 91 -17.41 -9.39 4.00
CA LEU A 91 -17.65 -8.58 2.82
C LEU A 91 -19.13 -8.56 2.43
N GLN A 92 -19.84 -9.68 2.55
CA GLN A 92 -21.29 -9.74 2.32
C GLN A 92 -22.07 -8.88 3.32
N ALA A 93 -21.68 -8.90 4.60
CA ALA A 93 -22.32 -8.09 5.63
C ALA A 93 -22.06 -6.58 5.46
N GLY A 94 -20.88 -6.20 4.96
CA GLY A 94 -20.52 -4.81 4.68
C GLY A 94 -21.07 -4.24 3.36
N ALA A 95 -21.61 -5.10 2.49
CA ALA A 95 -22.18 -4.71 1.20
C ALA A 95 -23.72 -4.52 1.23
N SER A 96 -24.35 -4.65 2.41
CA SER A 96 -25.78 -4.40 2.63
C SER A 96 -26.08 -2.95 3.00
#